data_AF-A0A1D7TXB4-F1
#
_entry.id   AF-A0A1D7TXB4-F1
#
_cell.length_a   1.000
_cell.length_b   1.000
_cell.length_c   1.000
_cell.angle_alpha   90.00
_cell.angle_beta   90.00
_cell.angle_gamma   90.00
#
_symmetry.space_group_name_H-M   'P 1'
#
loop_
_entity.id
_entity.type
_entity.pdbx_description
1 polymer ?
#
loop_
_entity_poly.entity_id
_entity_poly.type
_entity_poly.pdbx_seq_one_letter_code
_entity_poly.pdbx_strand_id
1 'polypeptide(L)'
;MIVVDTSVAAKWVVQEAGSEQALALLDRDEPLVAPDRMIPELVSVLRRKCKAGQISEAQFLKGIEEALGALDRIVPSSEVAFDAALLSLEFDHSPYDCFFLATALGRGVFVTADNVFERKCIDRGYGKLVVSLADIGRGRLDALLAFESVEQEALGSIRRLTPLLKKTFDVLQEEARRHQDGRFAFLASEDLAAGFSSPAYRSLEMTISKLPSEQRAFLLALGWLGRGYYSGSDWPHLLANAKAGSLPDDFKQHRSYIMAQMNAVPDGLAKLRAHYGIQE
;
A
#
# COMPACT_ATOMS: atom_id res chain seq x y z
N MET A 1 -7.95 -7.97 -5.86
CA MET A 1 -8.70 -6.76 -6.27
C MET A 1 -7.85 -5.93 -7.22
N ILE A 2 -8.47 -5.02 -7.96
CA ILE A 2 -7.78 -4.07 -8.83
C ILE A 2 -8.02 -2.67 -8.28
N VAL A 3 -6.95 -1.94 -8.00
CA VAL A 3 -7.04 -0.53 -7.63
C VAL A 3 -6.93 0.29 -8.89
N VAL A 4 -7.86 1.21 -9.12
CA VAL A 4 -7.81 2.14 -10.27
C VAL A 4 -7.62 3.56 -9.78
N ASP A 5 -6.96 4.40 -10.58
CA ASP A 5 -6.88 5.83 -10.32
C ASP A 5 -7.87 6.66 -11.13
N THR A 6 -7.90 7.95 -10.82
CA THR A 6 -8.71 8.95 -11.52
C THR A 6 -8.45 8.96 -13.02
N SER A 7 -7.23 8.66 -13.47
CA SER A 7 -6.87 8.65 -14.89
C SER A 7 -7.51 7.49 -15.66
N VAL A 8 -7.73 6.35 -14.99
CA VAL A 8 -8.52 5.23 -15.53
C VAL A 8 -10.01 5.53 -15.48
N ALA A 9 -10.52 5.99 -14.34
CA ALA A 9 -11.95 6.24 -14.17
C ALA A 9 -12.50 7.33 -15.13
N ALA A 10 -11.70 8.35 -15.43
CA ALA A 10 -12.07 9.38 -16.41
C ALA A 10 -12.30 8.81 -17.82
N LYS A 11 -11.65 7.70 -18.16
CA LYS A 11 -11.75 7.04 -19.47
C LYS A 11 -13.01 6.18 -19.62
N TRP A 12 -13.69 5.85 -18.52
CA TRP A 12 -15.02 5.24 -18.55
C TRP A 12 -16.09 6.25 -19.01
N VAL A 13 -15.89 7.52 -18.64
CA VAL A 13 -16.87 8.59 -18.90
C VAL A 13 -16.60 9.31 -20.22
N VAL A 14 -15.33 9.53 -20.55
CA VAL A 14 -14.93 10.29 -21.73
C VAL A 14 -14.15 9.38 -22.66
N GLN A 15 -14.65 9.22 -23.88
CA GLN A 15 -13.96 8.43 -24.90
C GLN A 15 -12.65 9.10 -25.30
N GLU A 16 -11.54 8.45 -24.99
CA GLU A 16 -10.19 8.90 -25.31
C GLU A 16 -9.25 7.70 -25.48
N ALA A 17 -7.98 7.97 -25.79
CA ALA A 17 -6.98 6.89 -25.86
C ALA A 17 -6.92 6.13 -24.53
N GLY A 18 -7.06 4.81 -24.60
CA GLY A 18 -7.12 3.93 -23.43
C GLY A 18 -8.55 3.58 -22.95
N SER A 19 -9.61 4.16 -23.53
CA SER A 19 -10.99 3.89 -23.06
C SER A 19 -11.42 2.44 -23.23
N GLU A 20 -11.04 1.76 -24.31
CA GLU A 20 -11.38 0.35 -24.48
C GLU A 20 -10.75 -0.52 -23.39
N GLN A 21 -9.47 -0.27 -23.04
CA GLN A 21 -8.77 -0.98 -21.97
C GLN A 21 -9.37 -0.64 -20.60
N ALA A 22 -9.78 0.62 -20.38
CA ALA A 22 -10.42 1.05 -19.14
C ALA A 22 -11.78 0.36 -18.97
N LEU A 23 -12.60 0.33 -20.04
CA LEU A 23 -13.92 -0.32 -20.01
C LEU A 23 -13.80 -1.83 -19.81
N ALA A 24 -12.78 -2.48 -20.40
CA ALA A 24 -12.53 -3.91 -20.20
C ALA A 24 -12.26 -4.30 -18.73
N LEU A 25 -11.86 -3.34 -17.87
CA LEU A 25 -11.75 -3.59 -16.42
C LEU A 25 -13.11 -3.77 -15.74
N LEU A 26 -14.17 -3.15 -16.28
CA LEU A 26 -15.53 -3.25 -15.73
C LEU A 26 -16.14 -4.64 -15.93
N ASP A 27 -15.64 -5.37 -16.93
CA ASP A 27 -16.10 -6.73 -17.26
C ASP A 27 -15.34 -7.83 -16.50
N ARG A 28 -14.42 -7.46 -15.60
CA ARG A 28 -13.62 -8.42 -14.83
C ARG A 28 -14.30 -8.82 -13.52
N ASP A 29 -14.02 -10.04 -13.06
CA ASP A 29 -14.54 -10.56 -11.80
C ASP A 29 -13.80 -10.00 -10.56
N GLU A 30 -12.58 -9.46 -10.72
CA GLU A 30 -11.87 -8.89 -9.59
C GLU A 30 -12.47 -7.54 -9.18
N PRO A 31 -12.69 -7.31 -7.87
CA PRO A 31 -13.33 -6.09 -7.42
C PRO A 31 -12.48 -4.86 -7.73
N LEU A 32 -13.14 -3.81 -8.21
CA LEU A 32 -12.58 -2.49 -8.49
C LEU A 32 -12.63 -1.62 -7.25
N VAL A 33 -11.47 -1.08 -6.87
CA VAL A 33 -11.28 -0.35 -5.62
C VAL A 33 -10.55 0.96 -5.88
N ALA A 34 -10.86 2.00 -5.11
CA ALA A 34 -10.09 3.24 -5.12
C ALA A 34 -10.12 3.93 -3.76
N PRO A 35 -9.12 4.74 -3.39
CA PRO A 35 -9.23 5.64 -2.25
C PRO A 35 -10.33 6.70 -2.48
N ASP A 36 -10.98 7.16 -1.41
CA ASP A 36 -12.00 8.24 -1.42
C ASP A 36 -11.51 9.54 -2.07
N ARG A 37 -10.20 9.74 -2.10
CA ARG A 37 -9.50 10.78 -2.84
C ARG A 37 -9.84 10.83 -4.33
N MET A 38 -10.15 9.69 -4.96
CA MET A 38 -10.57 9.65 -6.36
C MET A 38 -11.78 10.55 -6.62
N ILE A 39 -12.69 10.68 -5.65
CA ILE A 39 -13.94 11.43 -5.79
C ILE A 39 -13.67 12.90 -6.20
N PRO A 40 -12.98 13.74 -5.39
CA PRO A 40 -12.71 15.12 -5.77
C PRO A 40 -11.82 15.26 -7.01
N GLU A 41 -10.92 14.32 -7.25
CA GLU A 41 -10.05 14.34 -8.44
C GLU A 41 -10.84 14.09 -9.73
N LEU A 42 -11.72 13.09 -9.73
CA LEU A 42 -12.57 12.77 -10.87
C LEU A 42 -13.53 13.92 -11.20
N VAL A 43 -14.18 14.49 -10.18
CA VAL A 43 -15.02 15.68 -10.34
C VAL A 43 -14.24 16.82 -10.98
N SER A 44 -13.00 17.07 -10.53
CA SER A 44 -12.14 18.12 -11.09
C SER A 44 -11.75 17.85 -12.54
N VAL A 45 -11.39 16.61 -12.88
CA VAL A 45 -11.05 16.20 -14.25
C VAL A 45 -12.26 16.36 -15.17
N LEU A 46 -13.41 15.79 -14.83
CA LEU A 46 -14.60 15.85 -15.67
C LEU A 46 -15.12 17.29 -15.80
N ARG A 47 -15.02 18.12 -14.75
CA ARG A 47 -15.38 19.54 -14.82
C ARG A 47 -14.51 20.30 -15.83
N ARG A 48 -13.20 20.04 -15.86
CA ARG A 48 -12.29 20.64 -16.85
C ARG A 48 -12.68 20.22 -18.28
N LYS A 49 -13.02 18.96 -18.49
CA LYS A 49 -13.47 18.43 -19.78
C LYS A 49 -14.81 19.02 -20.23
N CYS A 50 -15.77 19.16 -19.31
CA CYS A 50 -17.05 19.83 -19.56
C CYS A 50 -16.84 21.30 -19.95
N LYS A 51 -15.99 22.03 -19.23
CA LYS A 51 -15.65 23.43 -19.55
C LYS A 51 -14.99 23.56 -20.93
N ALA A 52 -14.24 22.56 -21.36
CA ALA A 52 -13.61 22.50 -22.67
C ALA A 52 -14.56 22.05 -23.80
N GLY A 53 -15.84 21.79 -23.51
CA GLY A 53 -16.82 21.32 -24.49
C GLY A 53 -16.62 19.87 -24.95
N GLN A 54 -15.80 19.09 -24.24
CA GLN A 54 -15.55 17.67 -24.58
C GLN A 54 -16.69 16.75 -24.14
N ILE A 55 -17.45 17.18 -23.12
CA ILE A 55 -18.66 16.51 -22.63
C ILE A 55 -19.71 17.56 -22.26
N SER A 56 -20.97 17.16 -22.30
CA SER A 56 -22.10 17.96 -21.81
C SER A 56 -22.20 17.95 -20.28
N GLU A 57 -22.98 18.87 -19.72
CA GLU A 57 -23.31 18.88 -18.28
C GLU A 57 -24.04 17.61 -17.84
N ALA A 58 -24.91 17.07 -18.68
CA ALA A 58 -25.61 15.81 -18.43
C ALA A 58 -24.62 14.62 -18.34
N GLN A 59 -23.66 14.55 -19.27
CA GLN A 59 -22.59 13.54 -19.23
C GLN A 59 -21.67 13.72 -18.02
N PHE A 60 -21.38 14.96 -17.61
CA PHE A 60 -20.60 15.25 -16.40
C PHE A 60 -21.27 14.66 -15.14
N LEU A 61 -22.55 14.95 -14.92
CA LEU A 61 -23.28 14.46 -13.75
C LEU A 61 -23.46 12.93 -13.79
N LYS A 62 -23.89 12.40 -14.93
CA LYS A 62 -24.12 10.94 -15.08
C LYS A 62 -22.82 10.15 -14.98
N GLY A 63 -21.73 10.66 -15.57
CA GLY A 63 -20.43 10.02 -15.53
C GLY A 63 -19.83 9.93 -14.13
N ILE A 64 -20.07 10.92 -13.25
CA ILE A 64 -19.65 10.81 -11.84
C ILE A 64 -20.41 9.69 -11.14
N GLU A 65 -21.73 9.62 -11.32
CA GLU A 65 -22.58 8.56 -10.73
C GLU A 65 -22.13 7.17 -11.20
N GLU A 66 -21.96 6.98 -12.50
CA GLU A 66 -21.58 5.70 -13.10
C GLU A 66 -20.16 5.28 -12.70
N ALA A 67 -19.18 6.18 -12.77
CA ALA A 67 -17.80 5.86 -12.42
C ALA A 67 -17.63 5.51 -10.94
N LEU A 68 -18.36 6.18 -10.04
CA LEU A 68 -18.33 5.83 -8.62
C LEU A 68 -19.14 4.56 -8.33
N GLY A 69 -20.25 4.34 -9.03
CA GLY A 69 -21.06 3.13 -8.93
C GLY A 69 -20.38 1.87 -9.47
N ALA A 70 -19.37 2.03 -10.32
CA ALA A 70 -18.54 0.94 -10.83
C ALA A 70 -17.49 0.42 -9.82
N LEU A 71 -17.26 1.14 -8.72
CA LEU A 71 -16.32 0.70 -7.68
C LEU A 71 -17.03 -0.16 -6.64
N ASP A 72 -16.52 -1.37 -6.40
CA ASP A 72 -16.99 -2.25 -5.34
C ASP A 72 -16.68 -1.69 -3.94
N ARG A 73 -15.57 -0.94 -3.82
CA ARG A 73 -15.18 -0.32 -2.56
C ARG A 73 -14.45 1.00 -2.77
N ILE A 74 -14.86 1.99 -1.98
CA ILE A 74 -14.10 3.23 -1.78
C ILE A 74 -13.39 3.14 -0.43
N VAL A 75 -12.06 3.17 -0.43
CA VAL A 75 -11.22 3.07 0.77
C VAL A 75 -11.03 4.45 1.38
N PRO A 76 -11.40 4.68 2.65
CA PRO A 76 -11.12 5.94 3.32
C PRO A 76 -9.62 6.26 3.32
N SER A 77 -9.23 7.48 2.92
CA SER A 77 -7.82 7.88 2.91
C SER A 77 -7.18 7.73 4.29
N SER A 78 -7.96 7.89 5.37
CA SER A 78 -7.49 7.69 6.75
C SER A 78 -6.98 6.26 7.02
N GLU A 79 -7.51 5.24 6.33
CA GLU A 79 -7.06 3.85 6.50
C GLU A 79 -5.63 3.67 5.96
N VAL A 80 -5.30 4.30 4.83
CA VAL A 80 -4.03 4.09 4.11
C VAL A 80 -3.04 5.26 4.24
N ALA A 81 -3.40 6.32 4.97
CA ALA A 81 -2.62 7.56 5.06
C ALA A 81 -1.18 7.34 5.52
N PHE A 82 -0.96 6.43 6.47
CA PHE A 82 0.38 6.14 6.98
C PHE A 82 1.27 5.52 5.89
N ASP A 83 0.76 4.51 5.17
CA ASP A 83 1.51 3.84 4.11
C ASP A 83 1.72 4.77 2.90
N ALA A 84 0.73 5.58 2.55
CA ALA A 84 0.85 6.59 1.50
C ALA A 84 1.93 7.64 1.84
N ALA A 85 2.00 8.09 3.10
CA ALA A 85 3.03 9.03 3.55
C ALA A 85 4.43 8.42 3.50
N LEU A 86 4.59 7.16 3.89
CA LEU A 86 5.87 6.45 3.78
C LEU A 86 6.31 6.28 2.33
N LEU A 87 5.41 5.87 1.45
CA LEU A 87 5.68 5.73 0.01
C LEU A 87 6.06 7.07 -0.62
N SER A 88 5.39 8.17 -0.22
CA SER A 88 5.71 9.53 -0.67
C SER A 88 7.15 9.93 -0.34
N LEU A 89 7.60 9.65 0.89
CA LEU A 89 8.98 9.90 1.32
C LEU A 89 9.97 9.00 0.58
N GLU A 90 9.64 7.73 0.40
CA GLU A 90 10.49 6.77 -0.28
C GLU A 90 10.69 7.12 -1.75
N PHE A 91 9.63 7.58 -2.41
CA PHE A 91 9.63 7.87 -3.85
C PHE A 91 10.11 9.28 -4.17
N ASP A 92 10.23 10.14 -3.15
CA ASP A 92 10.34 11.58 -3.31
C ASP A 92 9.29 12.07 -4.32
N HIS A 93 8.02 11.82 -3.98
CA HIS A 93 6.89 12.00 -4.88
C HIS A 93 5.66 12.51 -4.14
N SER A 94 4.75 13.12 -4.90
CA SER A 94 3.47 13.57 -4.37
C SER A 94 2.75 12.43 -3.63
N PRO A 95 2.21 12.69 -2.42
CA PRO A 95 1.49 11.65 -1.67
C PRO A 95 0.22 11.19 -2.39
N TYR A 96 -0.28 11.98 -3.34
CA TYR A 96 -1.54 11.76 -4.03
C TYR A 96 -1.58 10.44 -4.80
N ASP A 97 -0.56 10.19 -5.63
CA ASP A 97 -0.44 8.92 -6.35
C ASP A 97 -0.09 7.77 -5.39
N CYS A 98 0.58 8.09 -4.28
CA CYS A 98 0.92 7.12 -3.25
C CYS A 98 -0.31 6.58 -2.50
N PHE A 99 -1.44 7.31 -2.46
CA PHE A 99 -2.70 6.78 -1.89
C PHE A 99 -3.26 5.62 -2.72
N PHE A 100 -3.15 5.68 -4.05
CA PHE A 100 -3.58 4.59 -4.93
C PHE A 100 -2.68 3.37 -4.76
N LEU A 101 -1.35 3.57 -4.78
CA LEU A 101 -0.42 2.46 -4.53
C LEU A 101 -0.58 1.85 -3.13
N ALA A 102 -0.74 2.68 -2.09
CA ALA A 102 -0.98 2.22 -0.72
C ALA A 102 -2.27 1.40 -0.59
N THR A 103 -3.29 1.71 -1.38
CA THR A 103 -4.54 0.94 -1.43
C THR A 103 -4.32 -0.45 -2.02
N ALA A 104 -3.41 -0.58 -2.99
CA ALA A 104 -3.10 -1.86 -3.63
C ALA A 104 -2.20 -2.77 -2.77
N LEU A 105 -1.37 -2.18 -1.89
CA LEU A 105 -0.47 -2.93 -1.02
C LEU A 105 -1.17 -4.12 -0.37
N GLY A 106 -0.64 -5.32 -0.58
CA GLY A 106 -1.13 -6.50 0.10
C GLY A 106 -2.52 -7.02 -0.31
N ARG A 107 -3.28 -6.31 -1.15
CA ARG A 107 -4.66 -6.67 -1.51
C ARG A 107 -4.92 -6.77 -3.01
N GLY A 108 -4.03 -6.24 -3.84
CA GLY A 108 -4.27 -6.19 -5.27
C GLY A 108 -3.17 -5.52 -6.07
N VAL A 109 -3.54 -5.16 -7.29
CA VAL A 109 -2.66 -4.50 -8.25
C VAL A 109 -3.22 -3.11 -8.55
N PHE A 110 -2.34 -2.11 -8.56
CA PHE A 110 -2.67 -0.76 -8.97
C PHE A 110 -2.59 -0.62 -10.49
N VAL A 111 -3.68 -0.21 -11.12
CA VAL A 111 -3.78 0.08 -12.55
C VAL A 111 -3.90 1.58 -12.76
N THR A 112 -3.01 2.13 -13.59
CA THR A 112 -2.92 3.56 -13.88
C THR A 112 -2.75 3.84 -15.36
N ALA A 113 -3.28 4.94 -15.86
CA ALA A 113 -2.93 5.49 -17.18
C ALA A 113 -1.79 6.53 -17.10
N ASP A 114 -1.24 6.80 -15.91
CA ASP A 114 -0.06 7.62 -15.71
C ASP A 114 1.22 6.77 -15.80
N ASN A 115 1.77 6.73 -17.02
CA ASN A 115 3.02 6.01 -17.29
C ASN A 115 4.25 6.62 -16.58
N VAL A 116 4.19 7.88 -16.13
CA VAL A 116 5.29 8.51 -15.38
C VAL A 116 5.32 7.95 -13.96
N PHE A 117 4.16 7.88 -13.31
CA PHE A 117 4.09 7.30 -11.98
C PHE A 117 4.33 5.78 -11.98
N GLU A 118 3.84 5.06 -12.99
CA GLU A 118 4.16 3.64 -13.19
C GLU A 118 5.69 3.43 -13.31
N ARG A 119 6.36 4.22 -14.17
CA ARG A 119 7.81 4.11 -14.34
C ARG A 119 8.54 4.34 -13.02
N LYS A 120 8.12 5.36 -12.25
CA LYS A 120 8.70 5.66 -10.93
C LYS A 120 8.52 4.48 -9.97
N CYS A 121 7.35 3.83 -9.96
CA CYS A 121 7.12 2.62 -9.17
C CYS A 121 8.05 1.48 -9.61
N ILE A 122 8.20 1.25 -10.92
CA ILE A 122 9.12 0.22 -11.46
C ILE A 122 10.56 0.50 -11.03
N ASP A 123 11.05 1.73 -11.21
CA ASP A 123 12.42 2.14 -10.88
C ASP A 123 12.70 2.04 -9.37
N ARG A 124 11.65 2.16 -8.55
CA ARG A 124 11.69 1.97 -7.10
C ARG A 124 11.40 0.54 -6.65
N GLY A 125 11.27 -0.43 -7.55
CA GLY A 125 11.09 -1.84 -7.19
C GLY A 125 9.65 -2.29 -6.91
N TYR A 126 8.66 -1.44 -7.19
CA TYR A 126 7.23 -1.70 -7.02
C TYR A 126 6.53 -2.15 -8.32
N GLY A 127 7.29 -2.49 -9.37
CA GLY A 127 6.77 -2.81 -10.71
C GLY A 127 5.86 -4.06 -10.81
N LYS A 128 5.69 -4.78 -9.70
CA LYS A 128 4.77 -5.92 -9.56
C LYS A 128 3.48 -5.57 -8.81
N LEU A 129 3.41 -4.37 -8.23
CA LEU A 129 2.20 -3.82 -7.63
C LEU A 129 1.51 -2.81 -8.55
N VAL A 130 2.13 -2.45 -9.67
CA VAL A 130 1.60 -1.49 -10.62
C VAL A 130 1.60 -2.06 -12.04
N VAL A 131 0.56 -1.73 -12.81
CA VAL A 131 0.43 -2.06 -14.22
C VAL A 131 -0.12 -0.84 -14.97
N SER A 132 0.52 -0.47 -16.08
CA SER A 132 -0.07 0.49 -17.02
C SER A 132 -1.37 -0.07 -17.61
N LEU A 133 -2.38 0.79 -17.72
CA LEU A 133 -3.62 0.51 -18.43
C LEU A 133 -3.39 -0.04 -19.85
N ALA A 134 -2.30 0.38 -20.50
CA ALA A 134 -1.96 -0.08 -21.84
C ALA A 134 -1.47 -1.54 -21.90
N ASP A 135 -1.04 -2.12 -20.77
CA ASP A 135 -0.42 -3.44 -20.68
C ASP A 135 -1.38 -4.56 -20.19
N ILE A 136 -2.63 -4.22 -19.85
CA ILE A 136 -3.61 -5.19 -19.32
C ILE A 136 -3.91 -6.30 -20.34
N GLY A 137 -4.06 -5.96 -21.62
CA GLY A 137 -4.35 -6.93 -22.69
C GLY A 137 -3.19 -7.87 -23.06
N ARG A 138 -2.06 -7.81 -22.33
CA ARG A 138 -0.85 -8.63 -22.57
C ARG A 138 -0.64 -9.72 -21.51
N GLY A 139 -1.63 -9.99 -20.66
CA GLY A 139 -1.57 -11.05 -19.63
C GLY A 139 -0.72 -10.72 -18.39
N ARG A 140 -0.19 -9.49 -18.30
CA ARG A 140 0.64 -9.05 -17.17
C ARG A 140 -0.16 -8.94 -15.88
N LEU A 141 -1.42 -8.51 -15.96
CA LEU A 141 -2.31 -8.42 -14.80
C LEU A 141 -2.60 -9.81 -14.23
N ASP A 142 -2.90 -10.79 -15.08
CA ASP A 142 -3.23 -12.16 -14.66
C ASP A 142 -2.04 -12.85 -13.97
N ALA A 143 -0.81 -12.59 -14.44
CA ALA A 143 0.40 -13.10 -13.81
C ALA A 143 0.63 -12.54 -12.40
N LEU A 144 0.25 -11.28 -12.15
CA LEU A 144 0.39 -10.64 -10.83
C LEU A 144 -0.69 -11.05 -9.83
N LEU A 145 -1.81 -11.58 -10.32
CA LEU A 145 -2.91 -12.07 -9.49
C LEU A 145 -2.74 -13.55 -9.08
N ALA A 146 -1.69 -14.25 -9.53
CA ALA A 146 -1.44 -15.65 -9.22
C ALA A 146 -0.84 -15.86 -7.81
N PHE A 147 -1.35 -16.86 -7.07
CA PHE A 147 -1.07 -17.08 -5.63
C PHE A 147 -0.07 -18.21 -5.34
N GLU A 148 0.72 -18.07 -4.27
CA GLU A 148 1.51 -19.15 -3.66
C GLU A 148 1.29 -19.27 -2.13
N SER A 149 1.43 -20.49 -1.61
CA SER A 149 1.09 -20.87 -0.23
C SER A 149 2.16 -20.54 0.83
N VAL A 150 1.73 -20.58 2.10
CA VAL A 150 2.50 -20.25 3.32
C VAL A 150 3.47 -21.38 3.69
N GLU A 151 4.71 -21.05 4.07
CA GLU A 151 5.66 -21.99 4.68
C GLU A 151 5.71 -21.88 6.21
N GLN A 152 5.73 -23.03 6.89
CA GLN A 152 5.74 -23.16 8.36
C GLN A 152 7.05 -22.68 9.01
N GLU A 153 8.16 -22.66 8.28
CA GLU A 153 9.47 -22.28 8.82
C GLU A 153 9.57 -20.78 9.20
N ALA A 154 8.81 -19.92 8.52
CA ALA A 154 8.81 -18.47 8.74
C ALA A 154 8.26 -18.06 10.13
N LEU A 155 7.31 -18.81 10.69
CA LEU A 155 6.70 -18.52 12.00
C LEU A 155 7.70 -18.64 13.17
N GLY A 156 8.65 -19.59 13.08
CA GLY A 156 9.64 -19.83 14.13
C GLY A 156 10.67 -18.70 14.29
N SER A 157 11.02 -18.02 13.20
CA SER A 157 11.93 -16.86 13.23
C SER A 157 11.30 -15.62 13.86
N ILE A 158 9.98 -15.46 13.73
CA ILE A 158 9.26 -14.27 14.22
C ILE A 158 9.14 -14.27 15.74
N ARG A 159 8.91 -15.43 16.34
CA ARG A 159 8.86 -15.55 17.82
C ARG A 159 10.16 -15.08 18.47
N ARG A 160 11.30 -15.28 17.81
CA ARG A 160 12.63 -14.81 18.27
C ARG A 160 12.80 -13.30 18.12
N LEU A 161 12.05 -12.65 17.23
CA LEU A 161 12.11 -11.20 16.97
C LEU A 161 11.15 -10.39 17.84
N THR A 162 10.03 -10.98 18.30
CA THR A 162 8.99 -10.28 19.06
C THR A 162 9.53 -9.48 20.27
N PRO A 163 10.44 -10.01 21.11
CA PRO A 163 10.98 -9.24 22.23
C PRO A 163 11.82 -8.04 21.78
N LEU A 164 12.57 -8.17 20.68
CA LEU A 164 13.41 -7.11 20.13
C LEU A 164 12.58 -6.03 19.46
N LEU A 165 11.50 -6.40 18.76
CA LEU A 165 10.50 -5.48 18.21
C LEU A 165 9.90 -4.64 19.33
N LYS A 166 9.34 -5.30 20.36
CA LYS A 166 8.72 -4.62 21.51
C LYS A 166 9.70 -3.65 22.17
N LYS A 167 10.90 -4.11 22.52
CA LYS A 167 11.93 -3.27 23.16
C LYS A 167 12.28 -2.04 22.32
N THR A 168 12.41 -2.20 20.99
CA THR A 168 12.76 -1.08 20.11
C THR A 168 11.67 -0.02 20.08
N PHE A 169 10.41 -0.42 19.93
CA PHE A 169 9.31 0.52 19.83
C PHE A 169 8.90 1.12 21.18
N ASP A 170 9.11 0.41 22.29
CA ASP A 170 8.96 0.97 23.64
C ASP A 170 9.92 2.14 23.84
N VAL A 171 11.19 2.01 23.42
CA VAL A 171 12.19 3.10 23.50
C VAL A 171 11.78 4.29 22.62
N LEU A 172 11.31 4.06 21.40
CA LEU A 172 10.85 5.12 20.50
C LEU A 172 9.61 5.85 21.05
N GLN A 173 8.66 5.12 21.62
CA GLN A 173 7.46 5.70 22.22
C GLN A 173 7.78 6.48 23.49
N GLU A 174 8.71 5.99 24.32
CA GLU A 174 9.12 6.70 25.52
C GLU A 174 9.82 8.01 25.17
N GLU A 175 10.69 8.00 24.16
CA GLU A 175 11.32 9.22 23.68
C GLU A 175 10.27 10.22 23.16
N ALA A 176 9.34 9.79 22.30
CA ALA A 176 8.27 10.66 21.83
C ALA A 176 7.39 11.22 22.97
N ARG A 177 7.12 10.43 24.02
CA ARG A 177 6.33 10.89 25.19
C ARG A 177 7.06 11.90 26.05
N ARG A 178 8.40 11.81 26.18
CA ARG A 178 9.19 12.78 26.98
C ARG A 178 9.07 14.20 26.47
N HIS A 179 8.79 14.35 25.18
CA HIS A 179 8.61 15.62 24.50
C HIS A 179 7.12 15.97 24.29
N GLN A 180 6.21 15.20 24.88
CA GLN A 180 4.76 15.42 24.74
C GLN A 180 4.20 16.31 25.85
N ASP A 181 3.95 17.60 25.55
CA ASP A 181 3.28 18.52 26.47
C ASP A 181 1.81 18.76 26.05
N GLY A 182 0.87 18.07 26.70
CA GLY A 182 -0.56 18.19 26.45
C GLY A 182 -1.11 17.32 25.29
N ARG A 183 -2.24 17.74 24.68
CA ARG A 183 -2.96 16.96 23.65
C ARG A 183 -2.22 16.88 22.30
N PHE A 184 -1.26 17.75 22.06
CA PHE A 184 -0.45 17.83 20.85
C PHE A 184 0.98 18.19 21.23
N ALA A 185 1.95 17.58 20.55
CA ALA A 185 3.35 17.85 20.78
C ALA A 185 4.06 18.14 19.46
N PHE A 186 4.84 19.20 19.47
CA PHE A 186 5.77 19.49 18.40
C PHE A 186 7.02 18.67 18.66
N LEU A 187 7.17 17.57 17.90
CA LEU A 187 8.37 16.73 17.97
C LEU A 187 9.38 17.26 16.95
N ALA A 188 10.55 17.70 17.44
CA ALA A 188 11.66 18.03 16.57
C ALA A 188 12.38 16.74 16.15
N SER A 189 13.13 16.81 15.04
CA SER A 189 13.89 15.64 14.57
C SER A 189 14.96 15.22 15.60
N GLU A 190 15.53 16.20 16.30
CA GLU A 190 16.55 15.99 17.33
C GLU A 190 15.98 15.23 18.53
N ASP A 191 14.71 15.48 18.88
CA ASP A 191 14.02 14.84 20.02
C ASP A 191 13.88 13.33 19.79
N LEU A 192 13.71 12.89 18.55
CA LEU A 192 13.56 11.46 18.23
C LEU A 192 14.90 10.79 17.90
N ALA A 193 15.96 11.56 17.67
CA ALA A 193 17.25 11.04 17.20
C ALA A 193 17.87 10.01 18.16
N ALA A 194 17.70 10.20 19.47
CA ALA A 194 18.19 9.26 20.48
C ALA A 194 17.50 7.88 20.36
N GLY A 195 16.18 7.87 20.12
CA GLY A 195 15.42 6.64 19.91
C GLY A 195 15.84 5.89 18.65
N PHE A 196 15.96 6.59 17.52
CA PHE A 196 16.37 6.01 16.22
C PHE A 196 17.85 5.59 16.18
N SER A 197 18.69 6.13 17.06
CA SER A 197 20.09 5.74 17.18
C SER A 197 20.37 4.77 18.33
N SER A 198 19.33 4.31 19.04
CA SER A 198 19.43 3.44 20.20
C SER A 198 20.02 2.06 19.86
N PRO A 199 20.68 1.37 20.83
CA PRO A 199 21.19 0.01 20.61
C PRO A 199 20.10 -0.98 20.19
N ALA A 200 18.87 -0.82 20.71
CA ALA A 200 17.73 -1.67 20.35
C ALA A 200 17.37 -1.49 18.87
N TYR A 201 17.24 -0.24 18.41
CA TYR A 201 16.94 0.07 17.01
C TYR A 201 18.01 -0.47 16.05
N ARG A 202 19.30 -0.23 16.34
CA ARG A 202 20.41 -0.75 15.53
C ARG A 202 20.44 -2.29 15.51
N SER A 203 20.16 -2.92 16.64
CA SER A 203 20.11 -4.38 16.74
C SER A 203 18.95 -4.95 15.92
N LEU A 204 17.78 -4.32 15.96
CA LEU A 204 16.63 -4.74 15.16
C LEU A 204 16.94 -4.63 13.66
N GLU A 205 17.47 -3.49 13.24
CA GLU A 205 17.87 -3.25 11.85
C GLU A 205 18.90 -4.28 11.36
N MET A 206 19.96 -4.52 12.15
CA MET A 206 20.99 -5.50 11.83
C MET A 206 20.41 -6.92 11.76
N THR A 207 19.43 -7.23 12.60
CA THR A 207 18.79 -8.55 12.58
C THR A 207 17.96 -8.73 11.32
N ILE A 208 17.10 -7.76 10.98
CA ILE A 208 16.23 -7.81 9.80
C ILE A 208 17.05 -7.87 8.51
N SER A 209 18.12 -7.05 8.40
CA SER A 209 18.99 -7.04 7.22
C SER A 209 19.67 -8.39 6.93
N LYS A 210 19.86 -9.24 7.95
CA LYS A 210 20.46 -10.57 7.82
C LYS A 210 19.46 -11.69 7.56
N LEU A 211 18.15 -11.43 7.68
CA LEU A 211 17.13 -12.44 7.41
C LEU A 211 17.08 -12.78 5.92
N PRO A 212 16.76 -14.02 5.53
CA PRO A 212 16.41 -14.36 4.16
C PRO A 212 15.27 -13.49 3.62
N SER A 213 15.23 -13.27 2.30
CA SER A 213 14.22 -12.43 1.66
C SER A 213 12.78 -12.89 1.96
N GLU A 214 12.54 -14.20 1.96
CA GLU A 214 11.24 -14.78 2.32
C GLU A 214 10.81 -14.45 3.76
N GLN A 215 11.74 -14.47 4.72
CA GLN A 215 11.43 -14.13 6.11
C GLN A 215 11.18 -12.62 6.27
N ARG A 216 11.87 -11.78 5.49
CA ARG A 216 11.59 -10.33 5.44
C ARG A 216 10.23 -10.05 4.80
N ALA A 217 9.87 -10.74 3.73
CA ALA A 217 8.55 -10.65 3.10
C ALA A 217 7.45 -11.05 4.10
N PHE A 218 7.66 -12.11 4.88
CA PHE A 218 6.72 -12.50 5.92
C PHE A 218 6.56 -11.41 7.00
N LEU A 219 7.66 -10.83 7.48
CA LEU A 219 7.61 -9.71 8.44
C LEU A 219 6.89 -8.49 7.86
N LEU A 220 7.13 -8.19 6.59
CA LEU A 220 6.45 -7.11 5.89
C LEU A 220 4.93 -7.37 5.81
N ALA A 221 4.53 -8.58 5.43
CA ALA A 221 3.13 -9.00 5.39
C ALA A 221 2.45 -8.91 6.77
N LEU A 222 3.16 -9.27 7.85
CA LEU A 222 2.66 -9.06 9.21
C LEU A 222 2.55 -7.58 9.59
N GLY A 223 3.52 -6.77 9.17
CA GLY A 223 3.48 -5.32 9.36
C GLY A 223 2.26 -4.68 8.71
N TRP A 224 1.93 -5.09 7.48
CA TRP A 224 0.67 -4.70 6.83
C TRP A 224 -0.54 -5.25 7.58
N LEU A 225 -0.57 -6.56 7.88
CA LEU A 225 -1.70 -7.19 8.59
C LEU A 225 -2.02 -6.48 9.91
N GLY A 226 -0.99 -6.01 10.63
CA GLY A 226 -1.15 -5.28 11.89
C GLY A 226 -1.85 -3.94 11.78
N ARG A 227 -1.93 -3.34 10.59
CA ARG A 227 -2.65 -2.08 10.41
C ARG A 227 -4.14 -2.26 10.62
N GLY A 228 -4.81 -1.24 11.15
CA GLY A 228 -6.22 -1.31 11.59
C GLY A 228 -7.23 -1.75 10.51
N TYR A 229 -6.87 -1.64 9.23
CA TYR A 229 -7.75 -1.88 8.09
C TYR A 229 -7.61 -3.29 7.47
N TYR A 230 -6.65 -4.11 7.89
CA TYR A 230 -6.56 -5.54 7.48
C TYR A 230 -7.13 -6.49 8.54
N SER A 231 -7.60 -7.64 8.08
CA SER A 231 -8.14 -8.75 8.85
C SER A 231 -7.34 -10.03 8.59
N GLY A 232 -7.48 -11.04 9.44
CA GLY A 232 -6.73 -12.30 9.30
C GLY A 232 -6.97 -13.03 7.98
N SER A 233 -8.15 -12.86 7.36
CA SER A 233 -8.47 -13.43 6.04
C SER A 233 -7.69 -12.79 4.90
N ASP A 234 -7.13 -11.58 5.09
CA ASP A 234 -6.28 -10.93 4.10
C ASP A 234 -4.88 -11.58 4.00
N TRP A 235 -4.51 -12.42 4.97
CA TRP A 235 -3.17 -13.00 5.09
C TRP A 235 -2.61 -13.64 3.81
N PRO A 236 -3.34 -14.51 3.07
CA PRO A 236 -2.82 -15.11 1.86
C PRO A 236 -2.43 -14.06 0.81
N HIS A 237 -3.22 -13.00 0.67
CA HIS A 237 -2.97 -11.90 -0.26
C HIS A 237 -1.80 -11.03 0.19
N LEU A 238 -1.70 -10.75 1.48
CA LEU A 238 -0.62 -9.96 2.06
C LEU A 238 0.73 -10.66 1.88
N LEU A 239 0.78 -11.96 2.19
CA LEU A 239 1.99 -12.76 2.05
C LEU A 239 2.37 -12.94 0.58
N ALA A 240 1.39 -13.25 -0.28
CA ALA A 240 1.62 -13.38 -1.71
C ALA A 240 2.17 -12.07 -2.29
N ASN A 241 1.61 -10.90 -1.95
CA ASN A 241 2.14 -9.61 -2.40
C ASN A 241 3.55 -9.32 -1.85
N ALA A 242 3.80 -9.62 -0.58
CA ALA A 242 5.12 -9.40 0.01
C ALA A 242 6.19 -10.28 -0.66
N LYS A 243 5.86 -11.53 -0.99
CA LYS A 243 6.73 -12.46 -1.71
C LYS A 243 6.85 -12.12 -3.19
N ALA A 244 5.71 -11.83 -3.82
CA ALA A 244 5.61 -11.58 -5.25
C ALA A 244 6.32 -10.28 -5.59
N GLY A 245 6.18 -9.21 -4.82
CA GLY A 245 6.55 -7.90 -5.31
C GLY A 245 6.71 -6.77 -4.31
N SER A 246 7.24 -6.98 -3.12
CA SER A 246 7.46 -5.82 -2.24
C SER A 246 8.81 -5.86 -1.54
N LEU A 247 9.65 -4.94 -2.02
CA LEU A 247 10.97 -4.58 -1.51
C LEU A 247 11.98 -5.68 -1.89
N PRO A 248 12.77 -5.50 -2.96
CA PRO A 248 13.64 -6.52 -3.50
C PRO A 248 14.61 -7.01 -2.41
N ASP A 249 15.35 -8.06 -2.73
CA ASP A 249 16.40 -8.66 -1.91
C ASP A 249 17.36 -7.65 -1.24
N ASP A 250 17.39 -6.40 -1.68
CA ASP A 250 18.07 -5.26 -1.09
C ASP A 250 17.26 -4.54 0.02
N PHE A 251 17.41 -5.02 1.25
CA PHE A 251 16.95 -4.34 2.47
C PHE A 251 17.42 -2.87 2.55
N LYS A 252 18.60 -2.52 2.01
CA LYS A 252 19.13 -1.16 2.15
C LYS A 252 18.30 -0.16 1.35
N GLN A 253 17.84 -0.53 0.16
CA GLN A 253 17.02 0.32 -0.70
C GLN A 253 15.71 0.73 -0.02
N HIS A 254 15.12 -0.17 0.76
CA HIS A 254 13.79 0.01 1.38
C HIS A 254 13.82 0.12 2.90
N ARG A 255 15.01 0.32 3.46
CA ARG A 255 15.27 0.26 4.90
C ARG A 255 14.23 1.03 5.71
N SER A 256 14.00 2.30 5.37
CA SER A 256 13.11 3.18 6.12
C SER A 256 11.67 2.68 6.14
N TYR A 257 11.16 2.21 4.99
CA TYR A 257 9.81 1.66 4.88
C TYR A 257 9.68 0.36 5.65
N ILE A 258 10.60 -0.61 5.47
CA ILE A 258 10.59 -1.88 6.21
C ILE A 258 10.60 -1.62 7.72
N MET A 259 11.50 -0.77 8.20
CA MET A 259 11.60 -0.46 9.62
C MET A 259 10.33 0.20 10.16
N ALA A 260 9.65 1.03 9.38
CA ALA A 260 8.39 1.65 9.78
C ALA A 260 7.20 0.68 9.85
N GLN A 261 7.27 -0.47 9.15
CA GLN A 261 6.26 -1.54 9.26
C GLN A 261 6.42 -2.38 10.52
N MET A 262 7.62 -2.43 11.10
CA MET A 262 7.96 -3.34 12.20
C MET A 262 7.14 -3.08 13.48
N ASN A 263 6.66 -1.85 13.70
CA ASN A 263 5.82 -1.52 14.86
C ASN A 263 4.48 -2.26 14.84
N ALA A 264 3.95 -2.55 13.64
CA ALA A 264 2.65 -3.19 13.47
C ALA A 264 2.74 -4.74 13.44
N VAL A 265 3.96 -5.30 13.35
CA VAL A 265 4.17 -6.77 13.29
C VAL A 265 3.53 -7.51 14.48
N PRO A 266 3.62 -7.05 15.75
CA PRO A 266 2.95 -7.72 16.87
C PRO A 266 1.43 -7.81 16.70
N ASP A 267 0.78 -6.73 16.25
CA ASP A 267 -0.66 -6.69 16.02
C ASP A 267 -1.05 -7.61 14.85
N GLY A 268 -0.22 -7.65 13.81
CA GLY A 268 -0.41 -8.57 12.68
C GLY A 268 -0.34 -10.03 13.12
N LEU A 269 0.63 -10.37 13.97
CA LEU A 269 0.78 -11.71 14.53
C LEU A 269 -0.45 -12.08 15.40
N ALA A 270 -0.96 -11.14 16.20
CA ALA A 270 -2.16 -11.35 17.01
C ALA A 270 -3.39 -11.66 16.12
N LYS A 271 -3.60 -10.90 15.04
CA LYS A 271 -4.68 -11.15 14.07
C LYS A 271 -4.53 -12.49 13.37
N LEU A 272 -3.32 -12.85 12.97
CA LEU A 272 -3.05 -14.13 12.31
C LEU A 272 -3.35 -15.30 13.23
N ARG A 273 -2.91 -15.24 14.49
CA ARG A 273 -3.19 -16.25 15.51
C ARG A 273 -4.68 -16.38 15.77
N ALA A 274 -5.39 -15.28 15.92
CA ALA A 274 -6.83 -15.27 16.13
C ALA A 274 -7.59 -15.92 14.96
N HIS A 275 -7.14 -15.70 13.71
CA HIS A 275 -7.81 -16.23 12.53
C HIS A 275 -7.52 -17.72 12.27
N TYR A 276 -6.27 -18.17 12.47
CA TYR A 276 -5.86 -19.55 12.18
C TYR A 276 -5.82 -20.45 13.43
N GLY A 277 -6.20 -19.96 14.61
CA GLY A 277 -6.19 -20.74 15.85
C GLY A 277 -4.81 -21.17 16.33
N ILE A 278 -3.76 -20.40 16.01
CA ILE A 278 -2.36 -20.73 16.33
C ILE A 278 -2.08 -20.39 17.81
N GLN A 279 -1.65 -21.38 18.60
CA GLN A 279 -1.21 -21.20 19.99
C GLN A 279 0.22 -20.62 20.08
N GLU A 280 0.60 -20.06 21.24
CA GLU A 280 1.88 -19.34 21.47
C GLU A 280 3.18 -20.15 21.32
#